data_AF-A0A162F309-F1
#
_entry.id   AF-A0A162F309-F1
#
_cell.length_a   1.000
_cell.length_b   1.000
_cell.length_c   1.000
_cell.angle_alpha   90.00
_cell.angle_beta   90.00
_cell.angle_gamma   90.00
#
_symmetry.space_group_name_H-M   'P 1'
#
loop_
_entity.id
_entity.type
_entity.pdbx_description
1 polymer ?
#
loop_
_entity_poly.entity_id
_entity_poly.type
_entity_poly.pdbx_seq_one_letter_code
_entity_poly.pdbx_strand_id
1 'polypeptide(L)'
;MAIYHLSLKTISRSKGQSAVASSAYRSGSKLKDRETGETKDFTKKHGVAYSEIQLPPQAPAEYRDREVLWNAVQDKESKSNAQLAREVEVALPAELDRETQKKLVHDYVQQNFVDRGMCADWSIHDKEDGNPHAHIMLTTRAIKKTVRGRRNRRAPTY
;
A
#
# COMPACT_ATOMS: atom_id res chain seq x y z
N MET A 1 11.84 -15.78 20.02
CA MET A 1 10.60 -15.62 20.82
C MET A 1 9.70 -14.71 20.01
N ALA A 2 8.66 -15.26 19.39
CA ALA A 2 7.74 -14.48 18.57
C ALA A 2 6.98 -13.48 19.46
N ILE A 3 7.14 -12.18 19.18
CA ILE A 3 6.39 -11.11 19.83
C ILE A 3 5.29 -10.68 18.87
N TYR A 4 4.05 -10.64 19.36
CA TYR A 4 2.95 -10.07 18.59
C TYR A 4 3.08 -8.54 18.58
N HIS A 5 3.18 -7.96 17.38
CA HIS A 5 3.05 -6.53 17.16
C HIS A 5 2.15 -6.28 15.96
N LEU A 6 1.14 -5.43 16.14
CA LEU A 6 0.31 -4.89 15.09
C LEU A 6 0.03 -3.42 15.37
N SER A 7 0.29 -2.54 14.40
CA SER A 7 -0.10 -1.14 14.49
C SER A 7 -0.92 -0.70 13.27
N LEU A 8 -1.86 0.20 13.49
CA LEU A 8 -2.72 0.80 12.47
C LEU A 8 -2.51 2.30 12.44
N LYS A 9 -2.17 2.83 11.27
CA LYS A 9 -1.90 4.26 11.06
C LYS A 9 -2.71 4.77 9.87
N THR A 10 -3.06 6.05 9.89
CA THR A 10 -3.67 6.73 8.74
C THR A 10 -2.65 7.70 8.16
N ILE A 11 -2.49 7.66 6.83
CA ILE A 11 -1.71 8.61 6.06
C ILE A 11 -2.67 9.71 5.59
N SER A 12 -2.46 10.95 6.03
CA SER A 12 -3.39 12.07 5.80
C SER A 12 -2.70 13.36 5.42
N ARG A 13 -3.31 14.12 4.51
CA ARG A 13 -2.83 15.43 4.07
C ARG A 13 -2.74 16.46 5.19
N SER A 14 -3.68 16.45 6.13
CA SER A 14 -3.68 17.39 7.28
C SER A 14 -2.48 17.24 8.20
N LYS A 15 -1.73 16.13 8.10
CA LYS A 15 -0.47 15.88 8.82
C LYS A 15 0.77 16.14 7.95
N GLY A 16 0.59 16.74 6.77
CA GLY A 16 1.67 16.95 5.79
C GLY A 16 2.18 15.66 5.13
N GLN A 17 1.40 14.58 5.14
CA GLN A 17 1.83 13.30 4.59
C GLN A 17 1.41 13.15 3.11
N SER A 18 2.23 12.44 2.33
CA SER A 18 2.00 12.08 0.93
C SER A 18 1.95 10.56 0.79
N ALA A 19 0.96 10.04 0.06
CA ALA A 19 0.86 8.61 -0.19
C ALA A 19 1.99 8.12 -1.11
N VAL A 20 2.38 8.95 -2.09
CA VAL A 20 3.52 8.66 -2.97
C VAL A 20 4.81 8.59 -2.17
N ALA A 21 5.07 9.57 -1.29
CA ALA A 21 6.25 9.56 -0.44
C ALA A 21 6.24 8.37 0.54
N SER A 22 5.08 8.05 1.12
CA SER A 22 4.93 6.89 1.99
C SER A 22 5.25 5.61 1.23
N SER A 23 4.59 5.34 0.10
CA SER A 23 4.84 4.14 -0.73
C SER A 23 6.31 4.02 -1.09
N ALA A 24 6.91 5.07 -1.67
CA ALA A 24 8.32 5.08 -2.06
C ALA A 24 9.26 4.70 -0.90
N TYR A 25 8.98 5.20 0.31
CA TYR A 25 9.77 4.87 1.50
C TYR A 25 9.63 3.40 1.92
N ARG A 26 8.44 2.78 1.80
CA ARG A 26 8.24 1.38 2.19
C ARG A 26 8.82 0.43 1.15
N SER A 27 8.66 0.71 -0.13
CA SER A 27 9.18 -0.12 -1.20
C SER A 27 10.67 0.10 -1.49
N GLY A 28 11.28 1.17 -0.96
CA GLY A 28 12.64 1.56 -1.32
C GLY A 28 12.75 1.99 -2.79
N SER A 29 11.70 2.62 -3.33
CA SER A 29 11.63 3.00 -4.74
C SER A 29 11.80 4.50 -4.96
N LYS A 30 11.89 4.89 -6.23
CA LYS A 30 11.87 6.28 -6.69
C LYS A 30 10.54 6.55 -7.37
N LEU A 31 9.71 7.44 -6.81
CA LEU A 31 8.39 7.78 -7.35
C LEU A 31 8.24 9.30 -7.50
N LYS A 32 7.53 9.74 -8.54
CA LYS A 32 7.15 11.13 -8.76
C LYS A 32 5.81 11.43 -8.12
N ASP A 33 5.76 12.44 -7.26
CA ASP A 33 4.52 13.02 -6.76
C ASP A 33 4.06 14.09 -7.76
N ARG A 34 2.95 13.84 -8.46
CA ARG A 34 2.46 14.70 -9.54
C ARG A 34 1.87 16.01 -9.03
N GLU A 35 1.35 16.00 -7.81
CA GLU A 35 0.73 17.18 -7.20
C GLU A 35 1.78 18.23 -6.83
N THR A 36 2.88 17.79 -6.21
CA THR A 36 3.98 18.67 -5.79
C THR A 36 5.05 18.85 -6.87
N GLY A 37 5.10 17.96 -7.85
CA GLY A 37 6.18 17.92 -8.83
C GLY A 37 7.51 17.44 -8.22
N GLU A 38 7.51 16.90 -7.00
CA GLU A 38 8.72 16.39 -6.36
C GLU A 38 8.98 14.92 -6.70
N THR A 39 10.26 14.52 -6.71
CA THR A 39 10.65 13.12 -6.85
C THR A 39 11.07 12.58 -5.48
N LYS A 40 10.39 11.54 -5.00
CA LYS A 40 10.64 10.86 -3.74
C LYS A 40 11.57 9.67 -4.00
N ASP A 41 12.87 9.84 -3.76
CA ASP A 41 13.90 8.84 -4.07
C ASP A 41 14.40 8.15 -2.80
N PHE A 42 13.94 6.93 -2.56
CA PHE A 42 14.37 6.08 -1.45
C PHE A 42 15.11 4.82 -1.92
N THR A 43 15.69 4.85 -3.12
CA THR A 43 16.46 3.73 -3.70
C THR A 43 17.70 3.36 -2.88
N LYS A 44 18.20 4.29 -2.06
CA LYS A 44 19.31 4.05 -1.12
C LYS A 44 18.87 3.43 0.20
N LYS A 45 17.58 3.14 0.39
CA LYS A 45 17.08 2.51 1.62
C LYS A 45 17.50 1.04 1.66
N HIS A 46 18.11 0.66 2.77
CA HIS A 46 18.44 -0.74 3.05
C HIS A 46 17.36 -1.42 3.89
N GLY A 47 17.34 -2.75 3.83
CA GLY A 47 16.44 -3.59 4.62
C GLY A 47 15.03 -3.72 4.06
N VAL A 48 14.79 -3.41 2.78
CA VAL A 48 13.56 -3.82 2.08
C VAL A 48 13.82 -5.19 1.47
N ALA A 49 13.26 -6.23 2.07
CA ALA A 49 13.48 -7.62 1.64
C ALA A 49 12.53 -8.04 0.51
N TYR A 50 11.34 -7.44 0.45
CA TYR A 50 10.33 -7.72 -0.57
C TYR A 50 9.32 -6.58 -0.68
N SER A 51 8.70 -6.40 -1.85
CA SER A 51 7.70 -5.37 -2.08
C SER A 51 6.79 -5.72 -3.26
N GLU A 52 5.47 -5.65 -3.10
CA GLU A 52 4.50 -5.87 -4.19
C GLU A 52 3.20 -5.07 -4.04
N ILE A 53 2.45 -4.94 -5.13
CA ILE A 53 1.06 -4.48 -5.10
C ILE A 53 0.14 -5.66 -5.43
N GLN A 54 -0.79 -5.93 -4.52
CA GLN A 54 -1.94 -6.80 -4.76
C GLN A 54 -3.18 -5.99 -5.08
N LEU A 55 -3.84 -6.40 -6.16
CA LEU A 55 -5.01 -5.72 -6.69
C LEU A 55 -6.23 -6.63 -6.60
N PRO A 56 -7.42 -6.07 -6.28
CA PRO A 56 -8.65 -6.82 -6.45
C PRO A 56 -8.92 -7.03 -7.95
N PRO A 57 -9.64 -8.10 -8.35
CA PRO A 57 -9.86 -8.42 -9.77
C PRO A 57 -10.50 -7.31 -10.60
N GLN A 58 -11.25 -6.41 -9.95
CA GLN A 58 -11.91 -5.26 -10.58
C GLN A 58 -11.05 -3.99 -10.68
N ALA A 59 -9.84 -3.98 -10.11
CA ALA A 59 -8.95 -2.82 -10.22
C ALA A 59 -8.37 -2.69 -11.64
N PRO A 60 -8.14 -1.46 -12.13
CA PRO A 60 -7.30 -1.22 -13.29
C PRO A 60 -5.93 -1.90 -13.14
N ALA A 61 -5.49 -2.65 -14.15
CA ALA A 61 -4.22 -3.36 -14.12
C ALA A 61 -3.00 -2.42 -13.99
N GLU A 62 -3.13 -1.18 -14.47
CA GLU A 62 -2.12 -0.14 -14.34
C GLU A 62 -1.80 0.22 -12.88
N TYR A 63 -2.71 -0.06 -11.94
CA TYR A 63 -2.45 0.15 -10.51
C TYR A 63 -1.46 -0.84 -9.91
N ARG A 64 -0.93 -1.79 -10.68
CA ARG A 64 0.26 -2.56 -10.28
C ARG A 64 1.52 -1.69 -10.25
N ASP A 65 1.50 -0.54 -10.90
CA ASP A 65 2.53 0.48 -10.77
C ASP A 65 2.24 1.40 -9.56
N ARG A 66 3.23 1.53 -8.67
CA ARG A 66 3.13 2.33 -7.44
C ARG A 66 2.91 3.80 -7.71
N GLU A 67 3.61 4.35 -8.71
CA GLU A 67 3.50 5.76 -9.05
C GLU A 67 2.11 6.05 -9.59
N VAL A 68 1.58 5.18 -10.46
CA VAL A 68 0.22 5.31 -11.01
C VAL A 68 -0.83 5.21 -9.90
N LEU A 69 -0.78 4.16 -9.06
CA LEU A 69 -1.77 3.93 -8.00
C LEU A 69 -1.83 5.11 -7.02
N TRP A 70 -0.68 5.50 -6.46
CA TRP A 70 -0.69 6.48 -5.36
C TRP A 70 -0.90 7.92 -5.82
N ASN A 71 -0.56 8.25 -7.07
CA ASN A 71 -0.99 9.52 -7.66
C ASN A 71 -2.50 9.51 -7.93
N ALA A 72 -3.07 8.43 -8.47
CA ALA A 72 -4.52 8.33 -8.67
C ALA A 72 -5.31 8.49 -7.36
N VAL A 73 -4.78 7.96 -6.25
CA VAL A 73 -5.33 8.18 -4.91
C VAL A 73 -5.24 9.65 -4.49
N GLN A 74 -4.08 10.29 -4.65
CA GLN A 74 -3.92 11.71 -4.29
C GLN A 74 -4.82 12.63 -5.11
N ASP A 75 -4.94 12.39 -6.42
CA ASP A 75 -5.82 13.14 -7.33
C ASP A 75 -7.28 13.02 -6.91
N LYS A 76 -7.70 11.82 -6.49
CA LYS A 76 -9.07 11.55 -6.06
C LYS A 76 -9.39 12.17 -4.71
N GLU A 77 -8.47 12.08 -3.77
CA GLU A 77 -8.60 12.56 -2.39
C GLU A 77 -8.08 14.00 -2.27
N SER A 78 -8.70 14.92 -3.01
CA SER A 78 -8.19 16.29 -3.22
C SER A 78 -8.43 17.29 -2.08
N LYS A 79 -9.18 16.91 -1.03
CA LYS A 79 -9.43 17.81 0.11
C LYS A 79 -8.18 17.95 0.98
N SER A 80 -7.93 19.15 1.52
CA SER A 80 -6.77 19.41 2.39
C SER A 80 -6.70 18.52 3.64
N ASN A 81 -7.84 18.00 4.11
CA ASN A 81 -7.93 17.08 5.24
C ASN A 81 -8.16 15.61 4.85
N ALA A 82 -7.94 15.24 3.57
CA ALA A 82 -8.22 13.90 3.11
C ALA A 82 -7.29 12.84 3.72
N GLN A 83 -7.86 11.66 3.96
CA GLN A 83 -7.11 10.46 4.30
C GLN A 83 -6.74 9.75 3.00
N LEU A 84 -5.44 9.62 2.75
CA LEU A 84 -4.90 9.08 1.50
C LEU A 84 -4.78 7.56 1.56
N ALA A 85 -4.31 7.01 2.68
CA ALA A 85 -4.13 5.58 2.87
C ALA A 85 -4.31 5.17 4.33
N ARG A 86 -4.55 3.87 4.55
CA ARG A 86 -4.36 3.22 5.85
C ARG A 86 -3.10 2.38 5.79
N GLU A 87 -2.36 2.30 6.87
CA GLU A 87 -1.18 1.46 7.00
C GLU A 87 -1.40 0.46 8.13
N VAL A 88 -1.20 -0.82 7.81
CA VAL A 88 -1.08 -1.90 8.79
C VAL A 88 0.39 -2.29 8.85
N GLU A 89 0.96 -2.29 10.05
CA GLU A 89 2.32 -2.76 10.28
C GLU A 89 2.26 -3.98 11.19
N VAL A 90 2.85 -5.09 10.77
CA VAL A 90 2.81 -6.37 11.52
C VAL A 90 4.19 -6.97 11.65
N ALA A 91 4.54 -7.43 12.85
CA ALA A 91 5.74 -8.25 13.04
C ALA A 91 5.57 -9.63 12.42
N LEU A 92 6.66 -10.18 11.87
CA LEU A 92 6.71 -11.51 11.29
C LEU A 92 7.59 -12.41 12.18
N PRO A 93 7.28 -13.70 12.33
CA PRO A 93 8.15 -14.63 13.04
C PRO A 93 9.50 -14.75 12.32
N ALA A 94 10.59 -14.48 13.04
CA ALA A 94 11.96 -14.57 12.51
C ALA A 94 12.39 -16.02 12.25
N GLU A 95 11.69 -16.98 12.86
CA GLU A 95 11.92 -18.41 12.69
C GLU A 95 11.42 -18.96 11.34
N LEU A 96 10.58 -18.21 10.62
CA LEU A 96 10.09 -18.58 9.29
C LEU A 96 11.07 -18.12 8.21
N ASP A 97 11.28 -18.97 7.20
CA ASP A 97 12.02 -18.56 6.01
C ASP A 97 11.29 -17.45 5.24
N ARG A 98 12.05 -16.76 4.38
CA ARG A 98 11.54 -15.59 3.66
C ARG A 98 10.35 -15.91 2.76
N GLU A 99 10.34 -17.05 2.10
CA GLU A 99 9.24 -17.43 1.18
C GLU A 99 7.96 -17.70 1.97
N THR A 100 8.08 -18.34 3.13
CA THR A 100 6.97 -18.56 4.05
C THR A 100 6.44 -17.25 4.63
N GLN A 101 7.33 -16.31 4.98
CA GLN A 101 6.95 -14.96 5.40
C GLN A 101 6.19 -14.20 4.29
N LYS A 102 6.68 -14.24 3.04
CA LYS A 102 5.99 -13.63 1.89
C LYS A 102 4.61 -14.23 1.69
N LYS A 103 4.50 -15.56 1.70
CA LYS A 103 3.21 -16.27 1.55
C LYS A 103 2.24 -15.89 2.68
N LEU A 104 2.72 -15.81 3.92
CA LEU A 104 1.91 -15.41 5.07
C LEU A 104 1.33 -14.01 4.90
N VAL A 105 2.15 -13.03 4.50
CA VAL A 105 1.70 -11.65 4.26
C VAL A 105 0.75 -11.61 3.06
N HIS A 106 1.10 -12.25 1.95
CA HIS A 106 0.28 -12.32 0.74
C HIS A 106 -1.13 -12.85 1.05
N ASP A 107 -1.23 -13.98 1.75
CA ASP A 107 -2.51 -14.62 2.09
C ASP A 107 -3.32 -13.75 3.06
N TYR A 108 -2.66 -13.16 4.06
CA TYR A 108 -3.30 -12.22 5.00
C TYR A 108 -3.87 -11.01 4.26
N VAL A 109 -3.08 -10.39 3.38
CA VAL A 109 -3.49 -9.22 2.60
C VAL A 109 -4.64 -9.56 1.63
N GLN A 110 -4.55 -10.73 0.98
CA GLN A 110 -5.59 -11.21 0.08
C GLN A 110 -6.93 -11.33 0.80
N GLN A 111 -6.98 -12.14 1.86
CA GLN A 111 -8.21 -12.48 2.58
C GLN A 111 -8.83 -11.28 3.30
N ASN A 112 -8.01 -10.40 3.87
CA ASN A 112 -8.50 -9.34 4.76
C ASN A 112 -8.76 -8.02 4.05
N PHE A 113 -8.16 -7.77 2.89
CA PHE A 113 -8.25 -6.46 2.21
C PHE A 113 -8.58 -6.57 0.73
N VAL A 114 -7.83 -7.36 -0.03
CA VAL A 114 -7.96 -7.42 -1.49
C VAL A 114 -9.29 -8.06 -1.90
N ASP A 115 -9.71 -9.14 -1.25
CA ASP A 115 -11.02 -9.77 -1.47
C ASP A 115 -12.19 -8.83 -1.16
N ARG A 116 -11.95 -7.80 -0.34
CA ARG A 116 -12.91 -6.74 0.00
C ARG A 116 -12.82 -5.53 -0.92
N GLY A 117 -12.00 -5.61 -1.97
CA GLY A 117 -11.89 -4.61 -3.03
C GLY A 117 -10.86 -3.51 -2.78
N MET A 118 -9.99 -3.61 -1.77
CA MET A 118 -8.92 -2.62 -1.57
C MET A 118 -7.68 -2.99 -2.38
N CYS A 119 -7.03 -2.01 -3.01
CA CYS A 119 -5.63 -2.20 -3.45
C CYS A 119 -4.73 -2.14 -2.23
N ALA A 120 -3.73 -3.05 -2.20
CA ALA A 120 -2.75 -3.16 -1.14
C ALA A 120 -1.33 -3.10 -1.71
N ASP A 121 -0.56 -2.11 -1.26
CA ASP A 121 0.88 -1.99 -1.51
C ASP A 121 1.60 -2.40 -0.24
N TRP A 122 2.31 -3.54 -0.27
CA TRP A 122 2.98 -4.04 0.92
C TRP A 122 4.45 -4.35 0.68
N SER A 123 5.22 -4.23 1.74
CA SER A 123 6.66 -4.47 1.74
C SER A 123 7.08 -5.15 3.03
N ILE A 124 7.96 -6.14 2.93
CA ILE A 124 8.61 -6.74 4.08
C ILE A 124 9.93 -6.03 4.30
N HIS A 125 10.11 -5.50 5.52
CA HIS A 125 11.37 -4.94 5.98
C HIS A 125 12.06 -5.95 6.89
N ASP A 126 13.36 -6.08 6.71
CA ASP A 126 14.22 -6.89 7.54
C ASP A 126 15.65 -6.36 7.42
N LYS A 127 16.24 -5.99 8.56
CA LYS A 127 17.62 -5.52 8.65
C LYS A 127 18.57 -6.60 9.15
N GLU A 128 18.09 -7.85 9.23
CA GLU A 128 18.80 -8.98 9.83
C GLU A 128 19.10 -8.76 11.33
N ASP A 129 18.29 -7.93 11.99
CA ASP A 129 18.35 -7.61 13.41
C ASP A 129 17.39 -8.46 14.27
N GLY A 130 16.77 -9.47 13.65
CA GLY A 130 15.80 -10.36 14.29
C GLY A 130 14.38 -9.79 14.37
N ASN A 131 14.08 -8.66 13.70
CA ASN A 131 12.77 -8.02 13.71
C ASN A 131 12.17 -7.82 12.29
N PRO A 132 11.92 -8.89 11.52
CA PRO A 132 11.23 -8.77 10.25
C PRO A 132 9.78 -8.31 10.47
N HIS A 133 9.33 -7.35 9.67
CA HIS A 133 7.97 -6.81 9.75
C HIS A 133 7.45 -6.43 8.36
N ALA A 134 6.13 -6.45 8.18
CA ALA A 134 5.48 -6.03 6.95
C ALA A 134 4.77 -4.69 7.15
N HIS A 135 5.00 -3.75 6.23
CA HIS A 135 4.16 -2.57 6.04
C HIS A 135 3.14 -2.87 4.95
N ILE A 136 1.86 -2.60 5.20
CA ILE A 136 0.75 -2.83 4.27
C ILE A 136 -0.02 -1.53 4.12
N MET A 137 0.21 -0.79 3.04
CA MET A 137 -0.54 0.40 2.69
C MET A 137 -1.78 0.04 1.87
N LEU A 138 -2.94 0.49 2.35
CA LEU A 138 -4.25 0.20 1.79
C LEU A 138 -4.89 1.49 1.27
N THR A 139 -5.49 1.40 0.10
CA THR A 139 -6.43 2.42 -0.39
C THR A 139 -7.57 2.64 0.60
N THR A 140 -8.03 3.88 0.78
CA THR A 140 -9.08 4.19 1.75
C THR A 140 -10.47 3.78 1.26
N ARG A 141 -10.64 3.62 -0.05
CA ARG A 141 -11.87 3.17 -0.71
C ARG A 141 -11.65 1.84 -1.42
N ALA A 142 -12.64 0.96 -1.34
CA ALA A 142 -12.67 -0.23 -2.18
C ALA A 142 -13.07 0.14 -3.63
N ILE A 143 -12.41 -0.49 -4.61
CA ILE A 143 -12.80 -0.45 -6.01
C ILE A 143 -14.03 -1.35 -6.16
N LYS A 144 -15.14 -0.77 -6.62
CA LYS A 144 -16.41 -1.49 -6.79
C LYS A 144 -16.47 -2.12 -8.18
N LYS A 145 -16.98 -3.36 -8.25
CA LYS A 145 -17.30 -4.02 -9.52
C LYS A 145 -18.32 -3.18 -10.29
N THR A 146 -17.99 -2.80 -11.53
CA THR A 146 -18.94 -2.09 -12.39
C THR A 146 -20.02 -3.08 -12.86
N VAL A 147 -21.25 -2.94 -12.36
CA VAL A 147 -22.39 -3.69 -12.88
C VAL A 147 -22.87 -3.01 -14.17
N ARG A 148 -22.64 -3.63 -15.34
CA ARG A 148 -23.20 -3.17 -16.61
C ARG A 148 -24.73 -3.16 -16.50
N GLY A 149 -25.35 -1.98 -16.52
CA GLY A 149 -26.82 -1.83 -16.53
C GLY A 149 -27.37 -0.59 -15.83
N ARG A 150 -26.61 0.05 -14.92
CA ARG A 150 -26.96 1.39 -14.41
C ARG A 150 -25.99 2.40 -15.00
N ARG A 151 -26.52 3.40 -15.73
CA ARG A 151 -25.80 4.62 -16.13
C ARG A 151 -25.33 5.35 -14.87
N ASN A 152 -24.23 4.90 -14.27
CA ASN A 152 -23.52 5.69 -13.29
C ASN A 152 -22.76 6.77 -14.07
N ARG A 153 -23.24 8.01 -14.00
CA ARG A 153 -22.55 9.22 -14.50
C ARG A 153 -21.28 9.55 -13.69
N ARG A 154 -20.65 8.57 -13.05
CA ARG A 154 -19.45 8.73 -12.23
C ARG A 154 -18.50 7.60 -12.60
N ALA A 155 -17.25 7.97 -12.90
CA ALA A 155 -16.13 7.08 -13.12
C ALA A 155 -16.10 5.98 -12.05
N PRO A 156 -15.54 4.79 -12.35
CA PRO A 156 -15.33 3.76 -11.33
C PRO A 156 -14.68 4.40 -10.10
N THR A 157 -15.01 3.89 -8.92
CA THR A 157 -14.33 4.37 -7.72
C THR A 157 -12.89 3.89 -7.83
N TYR A 158 -12.08 4.85 -8.27
CA TYR A 158 -10.86 4.81 -9.08
C TYR A 158 -11.10 4.42 -10.54
#